data_AF-A0A6F9CL14-F1
#
_entry.id   AF-A0A6F9CL14-F1
#
_cell.length_a   1.000
_cell.length_b   1.000
_cell.length_c   1.000
_cell.angle_alpha   90.00
_cell.angle_beta   90.00
_cell.angle_gamma   90.00
#
_symmetry.space_group_name_H-M   'P 1'
#
loop_
_entity.id
_entity.type
_entity.pdbx_description
1 polymer ?
#
loop_
_entity_poly.entity_id
_entity_poly.type
_entity_poly.pdbx_seq_one_letter_code
_entity_poly.pdbx_strand_id
1 'polypeptide(L)'
;MGSGYTNLGEALWCCSNLYSDIKLRLSHKRLMIFTCRDMPHGGDSEHDHQARTKASDLKETGVVIDLMHLMKPGGFDISLFFCDVDEAEVGLQMKPCGKLEDLQKRVRTKEEEEIGMNMAVGVYITALQAKKPNAIKLYRDNNEPVCTKTRLYHPQTGSLLLPSDTKKAQVYAGRQIVMEMDEVDVIKTFSDQGLELIGFKPMERLKLHHHLRSAVFIYPEEEMVTVSACVFTALLRRCSERNVFALCKYTQIRNSPPCFLALVPQREEVDEGQAQIAAPGFHGIFLPYADDIRTLDTPQLPTASDAQVDKMKEMVHNLRFKYRSDAFENPVLQQHYRNLEALALDLMAPEHVEDHTMPNVNLMDQRLGSLAQEFRDLVYPADYNPEGKTAPKRKPAEAAGSAEKKPKVEMSEDELRGHIQKGTLGKLTVPVLKDACKQFGVKVTGTKKQKLIDALTAKLTK
;
A
#
# COMPACT_ATOMS: atom_id res chain seq x y z
N MET A 1 19.87 -1.86 39.58
CA MET A 1 18.44 -1.71 39.93
C MET A 1 18.35 -0.68 41.05
N GLY A 2 17.45 0.31 40.95
CA GLY A 2 17.35 1.38 41.95
C GLY A 2 17.14 0.83 43.37
N SER A 3 17.96 1.29 44.31
CA SER A 3 18.00 0.85 45.71
C SER A 3 17.15 1.70 46.65
N GLY A 4 16.31 2.58 46.12
CA GLY A 4 15.38 3.40 46.90
C GLY A 4 14.18 2.60 47.37
N TYR A 5 13.66 2.95 48.54
CA TYR A 5 12.32 2.56 48.97
C TYR A 5 11.30 3.14 47.99
N THR A 6 10.43 2.31 47.41
CA THR A 6 9.48 2.72 46.37
C THR A 6 8.08 2.23 46.72
N ASN A 7 7.13 3.16 46.85
CA ASN A 7 5.70 2.89 46.99
C ASN A 7 5.00 3.15 45.65
N LEU A 8 4.46 2.09 45.04
CA LEU A 8 3.74 2.20 43.77
C LEU A 8 2.45 3.02 43.92
N GLY A 9 1.78 2.95 45.08
CA GLY A 9 0.57 3.72 45.34
C GLY A 9 0.80 5.24 45.29
N GLU A 10 1.92 5.71 45.85
CA GLU A 10 2.33 7.11 45.75
C GLU A 10 2.70 7.50 44.32
N ALA A 11 3.39 6.62 43.58
CA ALA A 11 3.70 6.86 42.18
C ALA A 11 2.44 7.00 41.31
N LEU A 12 1.46 6.09 41.50
CA LEU A 12 0.16 6.16 40.81
C LEU A 12 -0.62 7.43 41.17
N TRP A 13 -0.57 7.85 42.44
CA TRP A 13 -1.16 9.11 42.87
C TRP A 13 -0.51 10.32 42.19
N CYS A 14 0.83 10.36 42.11
CA CYS A 14 1.55 11.39 41.36
C CYS A 14 1.14 11.41 39.88
N CYS A 15 1.00 10.23 39.24
CA CYS A 15 0.50 10.13 37.86
C CYS A 15 -0.94 10.68 37.72
N SER A 16 -1.81 10.44 38.70
CA SER A 16 -3.17 11.01 38.71
C SER A 16 -3.17 12.54 38.74
N ASN A 17 -2.29 13.13 39.55
CA ASN A 17 -2.15 14.58 39.62
C ASN A 17 -1.66 15.18 38.28
N LEU A 18 -0.74 14.48 37.59
CA LEU A 18 -0.30 14.92 36.26
C LEU A 18 -1.46 15.01 35.26
N TYR A 19 -2.44 14.10 35.33
CA TYR A 19 -3.63 14.20 34.49
C TYR A 19 -4.54 15.36 34.89
N SER A 20 -4.59 15.69 36.18
CA SER A 20 -5.42 16.77 36.72
C SER A 20 -4.86 18.16 36.40
N ASP A 21 -3.54 18.29 36.30
CA ASP A 21 -2.86 19.56 35.97
C ASP A 21 -3.00 19.97 34.50
N ILE A 22 -3.47 19.06 33.64
CA ILE A 22 -3.62 19.32 32.21
C ILE A 22 -4.85 20.19 31.95
N LYS A 23 -4.62 21.40 31.42
CA LYS A 23 -5.67 22.37 31.06
C LYS A 23 -6.37 22.07 29.74
N LEU A 24 -5.87 21.09 28.99
CA LEU A 24 -6.41 20.67 27.70
C LEU A 24 -7.39 19.52 27.88
N ARG A 25 -8.42 19.44 27.03
CA ARG A 25 -9.31 18.29 27.00
C ARG A 25 -8.55 17.10 26.41
N LEU A 26 -8.34 16.06 27.22
CA LEU A 26 -7.73 14.80 26.79
C LEU A 26 -8.80 13.87 26.24
N SER A 27 -8.54 13.28 25.07
CA SER A 27 -9.42 12.25 24.48
C SER A 27 -9.22 10.88 25.13
N HIS A 28 -7.96 10.54 25.44
CA HIS A 28 -7.57 9.26 26.00
C HIS A 28 -6.48 9.49 27.05
N LYS A 29 -6.54 8.77 28.17
CA LYS A 29 -5.52 8.79 29.22
C LYS A 29 -4.92 7.39 29.34
N ARG A 30 -3.61 7.28 29.20
CA ARG A 30 -2.90 5.99 29.14
C ARG A 30 -1.65 6.03 30.01
N LEU A 31 -1.56 5.14 30.98
CA LEU A 31 -0.39 4.98 31.84
C LEU A 31 0.34 3.68 31.48
N MET A 32 1.58 3.80 30.99
CA MET A 32 2.43 2.62 30.70
C MET A 32 3.43 2.39 31.84
N ILE A 33 3.40 1.21 32.46
CA ILE A 33 4.28 0.84 33.56
C ILE A 33 5.40 -0.07 33.07
N PHE A 34 6.63 0.44 33.02
CA PHE A 34 7.82 -0.36 32.67
C PHE A 34 8.47 -0.92 33.93
N THR A 35 8.43 -2.24 34.12
CA THR A 35 8.98 -2.88 35.33
C THR A 35 9.50 -4.29 35.07
N CYS A 36 10.55 -4.69 35.79
CA CYS A 36 11.02 -6.07 35.91
C CYS A 36 10.71 -6.68 37.29
N ARG A 37 10.01 -5.95 38.17
CA ARG A 37 9.58 -6.39 39.50
C ARG A 37 8.10 -6.76 39.46
N ASP A 38 7.80 -8.04 39.66
CA ASP A 38 6.45 -8.61 39.76
C ASP A 38 5.83 -8.42 41.15
N MET A 39 6.65 -8.36 42.20
CA MET A 39 6.24 -7.94 43.56
C MET A 39 6.83 -6.57 43.88
N PRO A 40 6.11 -5.46 43.59
CA PRO A 40 6.65 -4.11 43.75
C PRO A 40 7.03 -3.76 45.20
N HIS A 41 6.31 -4.29 46.19
CA HIS A 41 6.53 -3.99 47.62
C HIS A 41 7.10 -5.18 48.43
N GLY A 42 7.50 -6.27 47.77
CA GLY A 42 8.15 -7.39 48.45
C GLY A 42 7.32 -8.14 49.50
N GLY A 43 5.98 -8.11 49.38
CA GLY A 43 5.06 -8.81 50.29
C GLY A 43 4.44 -7.94 51.39
N ASP A 44 4.65 -6.63 51.35
CA ASP A 44 3.96 -5.67 52.22
C ASP A 44 2.50 -5.49 51.80
N SER A 45 1.59 -6.10 52.56
CA SER A 45 0.16 -6.12 52.25
C SER A 45 -0.50 -4.74 52.29
N GLU A 46 -0.02 -3.82 53.14
CA GLU A 46 -0.62 -2.48 53.26
C GLU A 46 -0.31 -1.65 52.01
N HIS A 47 0.95 -1.67 51.57
CA HIS A 47 1.40 -0.97 50.38
C HIS A 47 0.81 -1.59 49.10
N ASP A 48 0.70 -2.92 49.03
CA ASP A 48 0.03 -3.60 47.91
C ASP A 48 -1.46 -3.22 47.84
N HIS A 49 -2.17 -3.20 48.97
CA HIS A 49 -3.56 -2.79 49.01
C HIS A 49 -3.74 -1.32 48.59
N GLN A 50 -2.87 -0.43 49.08
CA GLN A 50 -2.88 0.99 48.71
C GLN A 50 -2.68 1.18 47.21
N ALA A 51 -1.72 0.46 46.60
CA ALA A 51 -1.44 0.56 45.18
C ALA A 51 -2.58 0.01 44.31
N ARG A 52 -3.19 -1.13 44.68
CA ARG A 52 -4.37 -1.67 43.98
C ARG A 52 -5.55 -0.70 44.03
N THR A 53 -5.81 -0.12 45.20
CA THR A 53 -6.86 0.90 45.38
C THR A 53 -6.60 2.09 44.45
N LYS A 54 -5.36 2.62 44.42
CA LYS A 54 -5.01 3.76 43.56
C LYS A 54 -5.07 3.44 42.08
N ALA A 55 -4.74 2.21 41.68
CA ALA A 55 -4.92 1.74 40.31
C ALA A 55 -6.41 1.69 39.94
N SER A 56 -7.26 1.17 40.82
CA SER A 56 -8.72 1.18 40.63
C SER A 56 -9.28 2.60 40.50
N ASP A 57 -8.85 3.53 41.37
CA ASP A 57 -9.24 4.94 41.29
C ASP A 57 -8.87 5.55 39.92
N LEU A 58 -7.68 5.22 39.39
CA LEU A 58 -7.24 5.67 38.07
C LEU A 58 -8.12 5.11 36.95
N LYS A 59 -8.45 3.81 37.01
CA LYS A 59 -9.36 3.16 36.05
C LYS A 59 -10.74 3.81 36.05
N GLU A 60 -11.30 4.10 37.22
CA GLU A 60 -12.58 4.82 37.36
C GLU A 60 -12.54 6.23 36.74
N THR A 61 -11.38 6.88 36.70
CA THR A 61 -11.19 8.18 36.04
C THR A 61 -10.97 8.10 34.52
N GLY A 62 -11.06 6.89 33.95
CA GLY A 62 -10.87 6.59 32.53
C GLY A 62 -9.41 6.55 32.10
N VAL A 63 -8.49 6.19 33.00
CA VAL A 63 -7.07 5.98 32.68
C VAL A 63 -6.84 4.49 32.41
N VAL A 64 -6.46 4.18 31.18
CA VAL A 64 -6.03 2.83 30.79
C VAL A 64 -4.63 2.59 31.32
N ILE A 65 -4.44 1.52 32.09
CA ILE A 65 -3.13 1.14 32.66
C ILE A 65 -2.61 -0.07 31.90
N ASP A 66 -1.47 0.08 31.23
CA ASP A 66 -0.80 -1.02 30.55
C ASP A 66 0.51 -1.40 31.22
N LEU A 67 0.65 -2.68 31.50
CA LEU A 67 1.90 -3.23 32.00
C LEU A 67 2.89 -3.54 30.87
N MET A 68 4.08 -2.96 30.92
CA MET A 68 5.22 -3.25 30.05
C MET A 68 6.27 -4.07 30.83
N HIS A 69 5.92 -5.32 31.14
CA HIS A 69 6.75 -6.17 31.98
C HIS A 69 7.98 -6.74 31.25
N LEU A 70 9.14 -6.57 31.88
CA LEU A 70 10.46 -6.94 31.35
C LEU A 70 10.92 -8.28 31.90
N MET A 71 11.72 -9.01 31.11
CA MET A 71 12.28 -10.30 31.51
C MET A 71 13.15 -10.16 32.77
N LYS A 72 12.92 -11.04 33.76
CA LYS A 72 13.77 -11.21 34.94
C LYS A 72 14.26 -12.67 35.06
N PRO A 73 15.37 -12.93 35.80
CA PRO A 73 15.77 -14.29 36.13
C PRO A 73 14.65 -15.01 36.90
N GLY A 74 14.18 -16.14 36.39
CA GLY A 74 13.04 -16.88 36.95
C GLY A 74 11.68 -16.57 36.31
N GLY A 75 11.61 -15.69 35.30
CA GLY A 75 10.36 -15.29 34.65
C GLY A 75 9.61 -14.21 35.42
N PHE A 76 8.61 -13.57 34.82
CA PHE A 76 7.79 -12.52 35.46
C PHE A 76 6.38 -13.05 35.66
N ASP A 77 5.89 -13.04 36.91
CA ASP A 77 4.57 -13.56 37.23
C ASP A 77 3.57 -12.43 37.48
N ILE A 78 2.64 -12.26 36.53
CA ILE A 78 1.59 -11.23 36.59
C ILE A 78 0.59 -11.52 37.71
N SER A 79 0.35 -12.79 38.04
CA SER A 79 -0.68 -13.22 38.99
C SER A 79 -0.40 -12.76 40.43
N LEU A 80 0.86 -12.47 40.76
CA LEU A 80 1.26 -12.02 42.10
C LEU A 80 0.71 -10.64 42.45
N PHE A 81 0.72 -9.71 41.49
CA PHE A 81 0.33 -8.32 41.75
C PHE A 81 -0.49 -7.72 40.62
N PHE A 82 0.04 -7.71 39.40
CA PHE A 82 -0.49 -6.89 38.32
C PHE A 82 -1.79 -7.38 37.69
N CYS A 83 -2.25 -8.60 38.01
CA CYS A 83 -3.53 -9.12 37.51
C CYS A 83 -4.73 -8.18 37.80
N ASP A 84 -4.73 -7.46 38.92
CA ASP A 84 -5.81 -6.53 39.27
C ASP A 84 -5.56 -5.10 38.75
N VAL A 85 -4.32 -4.81 38.34
CA VAL A 85 -3.84 -3.47 38.00
C VAL A 85 -3.83 -3.25 36.48
N ASP A 86 -3.51 -4.27 35.70
CA ASP A 86 -3.55 -4.25 34.24
C ASP A 86 -5.01 -4.34 33.75
N GLU A 87 -5.33 -3.78 32.58
CA GLU A 87 -6.67 -3.89 31.95
C GLU A 87 -6.73 -4.93 30.83
N ALA A 88 -5.63 -5.63 30.55
CA ALA A 88 -5.59 -6.67 29.53
C ALA A 88 -6.69 -7.73 29.77
N GLU A 89 -7.52 -7.98 28.74
CA GLU A 89 -8.57 -8.99 28.79
C GLU A 89 -8.05 -10.34 29.29
N VAL A 90 -8.84 -10.99 30.14
CA VAL A 90 -8.55 -12.31 30.72
C VAL A 90 -8.44 -13.35 29.60
N GLY A 91 -7.24 -13.55 29.07
CA GLY A 91 -6.96 -14.47 27.96
C GLY A 91 -5.77 -14.09 27.06
N LEU A 92 -5.36 -12.82 27.06
CA LEU A 92 -4.30 -12.27 26.18
C LEU A 92 -3.04 -11.82 26.96
N GLN A 93 -2.64 -12.57 27.99
CA GLN A 93 -1.45 -12.22 28.78
C GLN A 93 -0.18 -12.35 27.93
N MET A 94 0.37 -11.19 27.55
CA MET A 94 1.60 -11.09 26.76
C MET A 94 2.79 -11.67 27.52
N LYS A 95 3.81 -12.15 26.80
CA LYS A 95 5.05 -12.63 27.44
C LYS A 95 5.96 -11.47 27.87
N PRO A 96 6.82 -11.67 28.90
CA PRO A 96 7.79 -10.66 29.31
C PRO A 96 8.78 -10.31 28.19
N CYS A 97 9.00 -9.01 27.98
CA CYS A 97 9.87 -8.53 26.92
C CYS A 97 11.34 -8.79 27.27
N GLY A 98 12.04 -9.57 26.44
CA GLY A 98 13.48 -9.82 26.56
C GLY A 98 14.35 -8.98 25.63
N LYS A 99 13.78 -8.42 24.56
CA LYS A 99 14.48 -7.61 23.57
C LYS A 99 13.84 -6.23 23.42
N LEU A 100 14.65 -5.23 23.07
CA LEU A 100 14.18 -3.88 22.81
C LEU A 100 13.20 -3.82 21.64
N GLU A 101 13.43 -4.60 20.57
CA GLU A 101 12.52 -4.68 19.41
C GLU A 101 11.11 -5.10 19.83
N ASP A 102 11.00 -6.10 20.69
CA ASP A 102 9.72 -6.63 21.17
C ASP A 102 9.01 -5.60 22.05
N LEU A 103 9.75 -4.92 22.93
CA LEU A 103 9.23 -3.84 23.75
C LEU A 103 8.73 -2.66 22.90
N GLN A 104 9.51 -2.26 21.89
CA GLN A 104 9.12 -1.18 20.97
C GLN A 104 7.85 -1.52 20.20
N LYS A 105 7.70 -2.77 19.75
CA LYS A 105 6.48 -3.24 19.10
C LYS A 105 5.29 -3.13 20.05
N ARG A 106 5.44 -3.63 21.28
CA ARG A 106 4.38 -3.58 22.31
C ARG A 106 3.93 -2.14 22.64
N VAL A 107 4.88 -1.21 22.76
CA VAL A 107 4.58 0.21 23.03
C VAL A 107 3.86 0.87 21.85
N ARG A 108 4.16 0.44 20.62
CA ARG A 108 3.54 1.00 19.40
C ARG A 108 2.14 0.45 19.14
N THR A 109 1.77 -0.70 19.73
CA THR A 109 0.42 -1.24 19.60
C THR A 109 -0.60 -0.28 20.22
N LYS A 110 -1.52 0.20 19.39
CA LYS A 110 -2.66 1.02 19.77
C LYS A 110 -3.95 0.23 19.57
N GLU A 111 -4.84 0.33 20.54
CA GLU A 111 -6.24 -0.06 20.40
C GLU A 111 -7.00 1.16 19.87
N GLU A 112 -7.88 0.98 18.87
CA GLU A 112 -8.65 2.05 18.25
C GLU A 112 -10.05 1.57 17.85
N GLU A 113 -11.07 2.41 18.08
CA GLU A 113 -12.51 2.20 17.84
C GLU A 113 -13.10 3.19 16.79
N GLU A 114 -14.36 2.96 16.39
CA GLU A 114 -15.39 3.84 15.79
C GLU A 114 -15.47 3.93 14.22
N ILE A 115 -16.59 3.99 13.44
CA ILE A 115 -18.09 4.11 13.54
C ILE A 115 -18.77 3.50 12.26
N GLY A 116 -20.01 2.93 12.34
CA GLY A 116 -21.08 3.24 11.34
C GLY A 116 -22.02 2.16 10.74
N MET A 117 -23.28 2.12 11.24
CA MET A 117 -24.63 1.68 10.75
C MET A 117 -24.92 0.47 9.79
N ASN A 118 -26.08 -0.18 10.10
CA ASN A 118 -26.76 -1.37 9.52
C ASN A 118 -26.05 -2.74 9.67
N MET A 119 -24.73 -2.73 9.59
CA MET A 119 -23.83 -3.58 10.37
C MET A 119 -22.66 -2.64 10.56
N ALA A 120 -22.49 -2.12 11.78
CA ALA A 120 -21.53 -1.06 11.96
C ALA A 120 -20.12 -1.64 11.82
N VAL A 121 -19.32 -1.03 10.96
CA VAL A 121 -17.94 -1.42 10.72
C VAL A 121 -17.05 -0.19 10.69
N GLY A 122 -15.97 -0.22 11.45
CA GLY A 122 -14.89 0.74 11.34
C GLY A 122 -14.07 0.48 10.09
N VAL A 123 -13.63 1.55 9.42
CA VAL A 123 -12.74 1.49 8.26
C VAL A 123 -11.41 2.12 8.63
N TYR A 124 -10.40 1.29 8.80
CA TYR A 124 -9.08 1.68 9.30
C TYR A 124 -8.06 1.70 8.16
N ILE A 125 -7.12 2.63 8.23
CA ILE A 125 -5.98 2.68 7.32
C ILE A 125 -4.76 2.19 8.09
N THR A 126 -4.40 0.92 7.88
CA THR A 126 -3.28 0.28 8.58
C THR A 126 -1.92 0.65 7.99
N ALA A 127 -1.89 1.11 6.73
CA ALA A 127 -0.67 1.54 6.05
C ALA A 127 -0.90 2.88 5.33
N LEU A 128 -0.36 3.95 5.92
CA LEU A 128 -0.40 5.30 5.35
C LEU A 128 1.02 5.76 4.99
N GLN A 129 1.17 6.36 3.81
CA GLN A 129 2.43 6.96 3.41
C GLN A 129 2.75 8.15 4.33
N ALA A 130 3.80 8.02 5.13
CA ALA A 130 4.35 9.14 5.88
C ALA A 130 4.92 10.18 4.90
N LYS A 131 4.43 11.42 4.99
CA LYS A 131 4.86 12.55 4.15
C LYS A 131 5.66 13.54 4.98
N LYS A 132 6.58 14.24 4.31
CA LYS A 132 7.28 15.36 4.92
C LYS A 132 6.25 16.43 5.33
N PRO A 133 6.29 16.94 6.57
CA PRO A 133 5.36 17.96 7.01
C PRO A 133 5.52 19.24 6.16
N ASN A 134 4.40 19.92 5.92
CA ASN A 134 4.42 21.20 5.20
C ASN A 134 5.07 22.28 6.06
N ALA A 135 5.78 23.21 5.42
CA ALA A 135 6.36 24.36 6.11
C ALA A 135 5.26 25.25 6.70
N ILE A 136 5.50 25.75 7.91
CA ILE A 136 4.64 26.73 8.59
C ILE A 136 5.23 28.13 8.36
N LYS A 137 4.38 29.09 7.98
CA LYS A 137 4.80 30.48 7.82
C LYS A 137 4.95 31.13 9.19
N LEU A 138 6.08 31.79 9.42
CA LEU A 138 6.39 32.45 10.69
C LEU A 138 6.58 33.95 10.49
N TYR A 139 6.29 34.74 11.52
CA TYR A 139 6.65 36.15 11.59
C TYR A 139 8.14 36.28 11.92
N ARG A 140 8.87 37.10 11.15
CA ARG A 140 10.34 37.14 11.18
C ARG A 140 10.92 37.48 12.55
N ASP A 141 10.31 38.42 13.27
CA ASP A 141 10.95 38.99 14.46
C ASP A 141 10.72 38.16 15.74
N ASN A 142 9.65 37.35 15.78
CA ASN A 142 9.26 36.59 16.98
C ASN A 142 9.01 35.09 16.73
N ASN A 143 9.14 34.62 15.48
CA ASN A 143 8.88 33.25 15.05
C ASN A 143 7.46 32.73 15.36
N GLU A 144 6.48 33.61 15.55
CA GLU A 144 5.10 33.19 15.77
C GLU A 144 4.43 32.70 14.47
N PRO A 145 3.61 31.64 14.52
CA PRO A 145 2.87 31.16 13.36
C PRO A 145 1.91 32.19 12.77
N VAL A 146 1.91 32.31 11.44
CA VAL A 146 1.05 33.25 10.71
C VAL A 146 -0.17 32.53 10.12
N CYS A 147 -1.36 33.09 10.38
CA CYS A 147 -2.60 32.64 9.76
C CYS A 147 -2.72 33.16 8.31
N THR A 148 -2.95 32.26 7.35
CA THR A 148 -3.22 32.64 5.95
C THR A 148 -4.74 32.69 5.70
N LYS A 149 -5.27 33.83 5.28
CA LYS A 149 -6.67 34.01 4.85
C LYS A 149 -6.72 34.24 3.33
N THR A 150 -7.34 33.32 2.60
CA THR A 150 -7.54 33.43 1.15
C THR A 150 -8.94 33.96 0.86
N ARG A 151 -9.03 35.02 0.06
CA ARG A 151 -10.30 35.65 -0.36
C ARG A 151 -10.28 35.86 -1.86
N LEU A 152 -11.42 35.63 -2.51
CA LEU A 152 -11.59 35.84 -3.95
C LEU A 152 -12.29 37.18 -4.18
N TYR A 153 -11.81 37.95 -5.14
CA TYR A 153 -12.35 39.28 -5.46
C TYR A 153 -12.63 39.39 -6.95
N HIS A 154 -13.67 40.14 -7.28
CA HIS A 154 -13.98 40.47 -8.67
C HIS A 154 -12.94 41.48 -9.19
N PRO A 155 -12.28 41.21 -10.33
CA PRO A 155 -11.09 41.97 -10.75
C PRO A 155 -11.38 43.44 -11.10
N GLN A 156 -12.60 43.76 -11.56
CA GLN A 156 -12.95 45.13 -11.98
C GLN A 156 -13.60 45.94 -10.87
N THR A 157 -14.35 45.29 -9.97
CA THR A 157 -15.14 45.98 -8.93
C THR A 157 -14.46 45.93 -7.56
N GLY A 158 -13.47 45.05 -7.38
CA GLY A 158 -12.81 44.82 -6.09
C GLY A 158 -13.73 44.22 -5.02
N SER A 159 -14.96 43.84 -5.38
CA SER A 159 -15.91 43.25 -4.45
C SER A 159 -15.52 41.81 -4.10
N LEU A 160 -15.73 41.43 -2.84
CA LEU A 160 -15.55 40.05 -2.39
C LEU A 160 -16.52 39.13 -3.13
N LEU A 161 -16.03 38.01 -3.65
CA LEU A 161 -16.85 36.99 -4.31
C LEU A 161 -17.29 35.95 -3.27
N LEU A 162 -18.60 35.78 -3.14
CA LEU A 162 -19.20 34.69 -2.38
C LEU A 162 -19.28 33.42 -3.26
N PRO A 163 -19.43 32.22 -2.66
CA PRO A 163 -19.61 30.99 -3.44
C PRO A 163 -20.77 31.09 -4.46
N SER A 164 -21.85 31.79 -4.12
CA SER A 164 -23.00 32.05 -4.99
C SER A 164 -22.70 32.93 -6.20
N ASP A 165 -21.63 33.73 -6.15
CA ASP A 165 -21.23 34.63 -7.24
C ASP A 165 -20.34 33.91 -8.27
N THR A 166 -20.01 32.64 -8.01
CA THR A 166 -19.06 31.86 -8.83
C THR A 166 -19.71 30.60 -9.37
N LYS A 167 -19.43 30.28 -10.64
CA LYS A 167 -19.82 29.03 -11.29
C LYS A 167 -18.61 28.25 -11.76
N LYS A 168 -18.76 26.94 -11.96
CA LYS A 168 -17.74 26.11 -12.60
C LYS A 168 -17.95 26.10 -14.11
N ALA A 169 -16.88 26.24 -14.87
CA ALA A 169 -16.94 26.17 -16.33
C ALA A 169 -15.88 25.22 -16.87
N GLN A 170 -16.24 24.45 -17.89
CA GLN A 170 -15.32 23.63 -18.69
C GLN A 170 -15.57 23.91 -20.18
N VAL A 171 -14.50 24.03 -20.95
CA VAL A 171 -14.58 24.35 -22.39
C VAL A 171 -14.22 23.11 -23.20
N TYR A 172 -15.15 22.66 -24.04
CA TYR A 172 -14.95 21.52 -24.94
C TYR A 172 -15.28 21.93 -26.38
N ALA A 173 -14.33 21.74 -27.30
CA ALA A 173 -14.49 22.06 -28.72
C ALA A 173 -15.06 23.48 -28.98
N GLY A 174 -14.60 24.48 -28.22
CA GLY A 174 -15.05 25.87 -28.34
C GLY A 174 -16.43 26.17 -27.73
N ARG A 175 -17.09 25.19 -27.10
CA ARG A 175 -18.33 25.40 -26.35
C ARG A 175 -18.03 25.44 -24.85
N GLN A 176 -18.53 26.48 -24.19
CA GLN A 176 -18.42 26.62 -22.74
C GLN A 176 -19.62 25.96 -22.05
N ILE A 177 -19.34 24.99 -21.19
CA ILE A 177 -20.32 24.32 -20.35
C ILE A 177 -20.18 24.91 -18.96
N VAL A 178 -21.23 25.57 -18.48
CA VAL A 178 -21.28 26.22 -17.17
C VAL A 178 -22.19 25.39 -16.26
N MET A 179 -21.74 25.12 -15.04
CA MET A 179 -22.46 24.35 -14.03
C MET A 179 -22.38 25.07 -12.68
N GLU A 180 -23.45 24.98 -11.91
CA GLU A 180 -23.42 25.32 -10.49
C GLU A 180 -22.59 24.31 -9.69
N MET A 181 -22.12 24.71 -8.51
CA MET A 181 -21.37 23.78 -7.64
C MET A 181 -22.24 22.58 -7.23
N ASP A 182 -23.53 22.81 -6.97
CA ASP A 182 -24.47 21.74 -6.60
C ASP A 182 -24.69 20.75 -7.75
N GLU A 183 -24.73 21.22 -9.00
CA GLU A 183 -24.84 20.34 -10.18
C GLU A 183 -23.61 19.45 -10.32
N VAL A 184 -22.41 19.99 -10.05
CA VAL A 184 -21.17 19.21 -10.06
C VAL A 184 -21.17 18.12 -8.99
N ASP A 185 -21.76 18.38 -7.83
CA ASP A 185 -21.88 17.41 -6.74
C ASP A 185 -22.93 16.34 -7.04
N VAL A 186 -24.06 16.71 -7.64
CA VAL A 186 -25.08 15.76 -8.10
C VAL A 186 -24.50 14.80 -9.14
N ILE A 187 -23.70 15.29 -10.09
CA ILE A 187 -23.05 14.44 -11.12
C ILE A 187 -22.15 13.37 -10.50
N LYS A 188 -21.55 13.63 -9.34
CA LYS A 188 -20.67 12.69 -8.63
C LYS A 188 -21.43 11.76 -7.67
N THR A 189 -22.73 11.95 -7.48
CA THR A 189 -23.53 11.21 -6.50
C THR A 189 -24.14 9.98 -7.16
N PHE A 190 -23.78 8.79 -6.67
CA PHE A 190 -24.26 7.51 -7.20
C PHE A 190 -25.05 6.69 -6.18
N SER A 191 -24.55 6.62 -4.95
CA SER A 191 -25.14 5.86 -3.85
C SER A 191 -24.80 6.52 -2.53
N ASP A 192 -25.54 6.15 -1.49
CA ASP A 192 -25.25 6.58 -0.13
C ASP A 192 -23.88 6.07 0.33
N GLN A 193 -23.34 6.75 1.34
CA GLN A 193 -22.09 6.38 1.98
C GLN A 193 -22.22 5.00 2.64
N GLY A 194 -21.23 4.13 2.42
CA GLY A 194 -21.19 2.82 3.05
C GLY A 194 -20.61 1.71 2.19
N LEU A 195 -20.77 0.48 2.69
CA LEU A 195 -20.38 -0.77 2.04
C LEU A 195 -21.62 -1.57 1.69
N GLU A 196 -21.86 -1.78 0.39
CA GLU A 196 -22.97 -2.58 -0.11
C GLU A 196 -22.44 -3.90 -0.66
N LEU A 197 -22.86 -5.02 -0.05
CA LEU A 197 -22.47 -6.35 -0.49
C LEU A 197 -23.12 -6.70 -1.84
N ILE A 198 -22.29 -7.05 -2.82
CA ILE A 198 -22.73 -7.49 -4.15
C ILE A 198 -22.79 -9.03 -4.20
N GLY A 199 -21.82 -9.71 -3.60
CA GLY A 199 -21.76 -11.17 -3.59
C GLY A 199 -20.39 -11.70 -3.19
N PHE A 200 -20.12 -12.97 -3.49
CA PHE A 200 -18.87 -13.65 -3.13
C PHE A 200 -18.15 -14.18 -4.36
N LYS A 201 -16.82 -14.09 -4.38
CA LYS A 201 -15.97 -14.61 -5.45
C LYS A 201 -14.81 -15.44 -4.90
N PRO A 202 -14.34 -16.48 -5.62
CA PRO A 202 -13.16 -17.26 -5.22
C PRO A 202 -11.88 -16.42 -5.17
N MET A 203 -10.98 -16.73 -4.22
CA MET A 203 -9.72 -16.02 -4.04
C MET A 203 -8.82 -16.01 -5.29
N GLU A 204 -8.88 -17.07 -6.10
CA GLU A 204 -8.11 -17.21 -7.35
C GLU A 204 -8.42 -16.13 -8.40
N ARG A 205 -9.60 -15.49 -8.32
CA ARG A 205 -9.97 -14.40 -9.23
C ARG A 205 -9.33 -13.07 -8.85
N LEU A 206 -8.82 -12.96 -7.63
CA LEU A 206 -8.12 -11.79 -7.14
C LEU A 206 -6.63 -11.89 -7.50
N LYS A 207 -6.19 -11.05 -8.44
CA LYS A 207 -4.81 -11.07 -8.93
C LYS A 207 -3.96 -10.05 -8.19
N LEU A 208 -2.75 -10.43 -7.79
CA LEU A 208 -1.79 -9.57 -7.08
C LEU A 208 -1.49 -8.27 -7.85
N HIS A 209 -1.34 -8.36 -9.18
CA HIS A 209 -1.01 -7.21 -10.04
C HIS A 209 -2.18 -6.27 -10.32
N HIS A 210 -3.38 -6.54 -9.79
CA HIS A 210 -4.51 -5.59 -9.85
C HIS A 210 -4.49 -4.60 -8.67
N HIS A 211 -3.36 -4.44 -7.98
CA HIS A 211 -3.22 -3.46 -6.91
C HIS A 211 -3.33 -2.03 -7.44
N LEU A 212 -4.27 -1.25 -6.89
CA LEU A 212 -4.48 0.15 -7.27
C LEU A 212 -3.92 1.15 -6.24
N ARG A 213 -4.24 0.94 -4.97
CA ARG A 213 -3.85 1.79 -3.83
C ARG A 213 -3.87 0.97 -2.53
N SER A 214 -3.34 1.55 -1.45
CA SER A 214 -3.34 0.94 -0.12
C SER A 214 -4.69 0.36 0.26
N ALA A 215 -4.69 -0.87 0.78
CA ALA A 215 -5.89 -1.52 1.29
C ALA A 215 -6.36 -0.82 2.58
N VAL A 216 -7.65 -0.96 2.86
CA VAL A 216 -8.24 -0.58 4.15
C VAL A 216 -8.51 -1.83 4.96
N PHE A 217 -8.59 -1.72 6.28
CA PHE A 217 -8.97 -2.79 7.18
C PHE A 217 -10.37 -2.53 7.71
N ILE A 218 -11.23 -3.55 7.67
CA ILE A 218 -12.60 -3.49 8.13
C ILE A 218 -12.73 -4.32 9.41
N TYR A 219 -13.26 -3.73 10.46
CA TYR A 219 -13.50 -4.36 11.76
C TYR A 219 -14.93 -4.05 12.25
N PRO A 220 -15.62 -4.96 12.97
CA PRO A 220 -16.97 -4.70 13.44
C PRO A 220 -16.97 -3.67 14.55
N GLU A 221 -18.02 -2.84 14.55
CA GLU A 221 -18.27 -1.82 15.55
C GLU A 221 -19.51 -2.20 16.36
N GLU A 222 -19.33 -2.57 17.62
CA GLU A 222 -20.41 -3.12 18.46
C GLU A 222 -21.17 -2.03 19.23
N GLU A 223 -20.52 -0.90 19.54
CA GLU A 223 -21.14 0.22 20.26
C GLU A 223 -22.36 0.78 19.53
N MET A 224 -22.31 0.79 18.20
CA MET A 224 -23.35 1.37 17.35
C MET A 224 -24.50 0.39 17.08
N VAL A 225 -24.20 -0.91 16.93
CA VAL A 225 -25.18 -1.96 16.62
C VAL A 225 -24.76 -3.27 17.28
N THR A 226 -25.50 -3.66 18.32
CA THR A 226 -25.23 -4.75 19.30
C THR A 226 -25.21 -6.19 18.73
N VAL A 227 -25.21 -6.36 17.41
CA VAL A 227 -25.20 -7.67 16.73
C VAL A 227 -24.15 -7.73 15.60
N SER A 228 -23.41 -6.64 15.36
CA SER A 228 -22.46 -6.54 14.24
C SER A 228 -21.31 -7.54 14.37
N ALA A 229 -20.74 -7.70 15.57
CA ALA A 229 -19.60 -8.58 15.79
C ALA A 229 -19.92 -10.06 15.52
N CYS A 230 -21.11 -10.53 15.92
CA CYS A 230 -21.53 -11.91 15.70
C CYS A 230 -21.69 -12.23 14.20
N VAL A 231 -22.39 -11.37 13.45
CA VAL A 231 -22.59 -11.53 12.00
C VAL A 231 -21.26 -11.40 11.26
N PHE A 232 -20.44 -10.43 11.63
CA PHE A 232 -19.11 -10.22 11.06
C PHE A 232 -18.20 -11.45 11.28
N THR A 233 -18.17 -11.99 12.49
CA THR A 233 -17.37 -13.18 12.83
C THR A 233 -17.84 -14.41 12.06
N ALA A 234 -19.15 -14.59 11.93
CA ALA A 234 -19.72 -15.67 11.12
C ALA A 234 -19.32 -15.52 9.64
N LEU A 235 -19.40 -14.30 9.09
CA LEU A 235 -18.98 -14.00 7.72
C LEU A 235 -17.49 -14.27 7.52
N LEU A 236 -16.63 -13.77 8.42
CA LEU A 236 -15.19 -13.94 8.39
C LEU A 236 -14.81 -15.42 8.36
N ARG A 237 -15.38 -16.19 9.29
CA ARG A 237 -15.15 -17.64 9.38
C ARG A 237 -15.58 -18.35 8.10
N ARG A 238 -16.77 -18.06 7.57
CA ARG A 238 -17.31 -18.71 6.37
C ARG A 238 -16.55 -18.34 5.11
N CYS A 239 -16.15 -17.07 4.94
CA CYS A 239 -15.33 -16.63 3.82
C CYS A 239 -13.95 -17.31 3.83
N SER A 240 -13.34 -17.42 5.01
CA SER A 240 -12.06 -18.11 5.19
C SER A 240 -12.16 -19.61 4.92
N GLU A 241 -13.18 -20.30 5.47
CA GLU A 241 -13.41 -21.74 5.26
C GLU A 241 -13.66 -22.09 3.79
N ARG A 242 -14.31 -21.19 3.04
CA ARG A 242 -14.67 -21.43 1.63
C ARG A 242 -13.65 -20.85 0.63
N ASN A 243 -12.57 -20.23 1.11
CA ASN A 243 -11.57 -19.54 0.28
C ASN A 243 -12.18 -18.54 -0.72
N VAL A 244 -13.10 -17.70 -0.22
CA VAL A 244 -13.79 -16.66 -0.99
C VAL A 244 -13.59 -15.29 -0.36
N PHE A 245 -13.64 -14.24 -1.17
CA PHE A 245 -13.72 -12.85 -0.73
C PHE A 245 -15.13 -12.29 -0.99
N ALA A 246 -15.55 -11.33 -0.17
CA ALA A 246 -16.81 -10.62 -0.38
C ALA A 246 -16.57 -9.43 -1.33
N LEU A 247 -17.34 -9.33 -2.40
CA LEU A 247 -17.29 -8.21 -3.34
C LEU A 247 -18.30 -7.16 -2.89
N CYS A 248 -17.83 -5.94 -2.64
CA CYS A 248 -18.66 -4.84 -2.19
C CYS A 248 -18.53 -3.62 -3.11
N LYS A 249 -19.61 -2.83 -3.20
CA LYS A 249 -19.57 -1.45 -3.68
C LYS A 249 -19.28 -0.56 -2.48
N TYR A 250 -18.23 0.23 -2.55
CA TYR A 250 -17.77 1.09 -1.47
C TYR A 250 -17.88 2.56 -1.87
N THR A 251 -18.60 3.34 -1.05
CA THR A 251 -18.73 4.80 -1.19
C THR A 251 -18.23 5.45 0.09
N GLN A 252 -17.03 6.03 0.06
CA GLN A 252 -16.36 6.52 1.28
C GLN A 252 -16.96 7.81 1.83
N ILE A 253 -17.30 8.76 0.95
CA ILE A 253 -17.88 10.06 1.30
C ILE A 253 -19.06 10.36 0.40
N ARG A 254 -19.98 11.22 0.88
CA ARG A 254 -21.09 11.72 0.06
C ARG A 254 -20.56 12.44 -1.18
N ASN A 255 -21.36 12.42 -2.25
CA ASN A 255 -21.04 13.06 -3.52
C ASN A 255 -19.72 12.58 -4.15
N SER A 256 -19.40 11.29 -3.99
CA SER A 256 -18.25 10.65 -4.63
C SER A 256 -18.64 9.41 -5.43
N PRO A 257 -17.95 9.12 -6.55
CA PRO A 257 -18.14 7.88 -7.29
C PRO A 257 -17.77 6.66 -6.43
N PRO A 258 -18.55 5.56 -6.53
CA PRO A 258 -18.26 4.35 -5.78
C PRO A 258 -17.05 3.63 -6.40
N CYS A 259 -16.39 2.80 -5.60
CA CYS A 259 -15.37 1.87 -6.08
C CYS A 259 -15.69 0.44 -5.65
N PHE A 260 -15.25 -0.54 -6.42
CA PHE A 260 -15.35 -1.93 -6.01
C PHE A 260 -14.25 -2.30 -5.02
N LEU A 261 -14.66 -2.98 -3.95
CA LEU A 261 -13.78 -3.42 -2.87
C LEU A 261 -13.90 -4.94 -2.72
N ALA A 262 -12.78 -5.64 -2.70
CA ALA A 262 -12.70 -7.05 -2.35
C ALA A 262 -12.37 -7.16 -0.85
N LEU A 263 -13.32 -7.63 -0.05
CA LEU A 263 -13.14 -7.94 1.37
C LEU A 263 -12.51 -9.32 1.51
N VAL A 264 -11.19 -9.34 1.68
CA VAL A 264 -10.41 -10.56 1.88
C VAL A 264 -10.38 -10.92 3.37
N PRO A 265 -10.85 -12.12 3.76
CA PRO A 265 -10.87 -12.53 5.17
C PRO A 265 -9.45 -12.73 5.71
N GLN A 266 -9.14 -12.10 6.84
CA GLN A 266 -7.92 -12.30 7.62
C GLN A 266 -8.27 -12.89 8.99
N ARG A 267 -7.70 -14.05 9.31
CA ARG A 267 -7.77 -14.61 10.67
C ARG A 267 -6.69 -13.98 11.53
N GLU A 268 -6.92 -14.00 12.83
CA GLU A 268 -5.93 -13.57 13.80
C GLU A 268 -4.66 -14.42 13.72
N GLU A 269 -3.51 -13.75 13.73
CA GLU A 269 -2.19 -14.36 13.86
C GLU A 269 -1.46 -13.69 15.02
N VAL A 270 -1.00 -14.49 15.97
CA VAL A 270 -0.22 -14.04 17.14
C VAL A 270 1.20 -14.57 17.06
N ASP A 271 2.16 -13.78 17.53
CA ASP A 271 3.56 -14.19 17.59
C ASP A 271 3.87 -15.09 18.80
N GLU A 272 5.12 -15.55 18.89
CA GLU A 272 5.60 -16.34 20.02
C GLU A 272 5.44 -15.63 21.38
N GLY A 273 5.40 -14.29 21.39
CA GLY A 273 5.20 -13.42 22.54
C GLY A 273 3.74 -13.13 22.90
N GLN A 274 2.78 -13.74 22.18
CA GLN A 274 1.34 -13.43 22.25
C GLN A 274 1.00 -12.00 21.79
N ALA A 275 1.89 -11.32 21.07
CA ALA A 275 1.57 -10.06 20.41
C ALA A 275 0.85 -10.34 19.09
N GLN A 276 -0.21 -9.58 18.83
CA GLN A 276 -0.97 -9.71 17.58
C GLN A 276 -0.13 -9.23 16.40
N ILE A 277 0.14 -10.13 15.45
CA ILE A 277 0.81 -9.83 14.17
C ILE A 277 -0.24 -9.37 13.15
N ALA A 278 -1.37 -10.08 13.08
CA ALA A 278 -2.44 -9.82 12.14
C ALA A 278 -3.77 -9.80 12.89
N ALA A 279 -4.48 -8.68 12.85
CA ALA A 279 -5.79 -8.54 13.47
C ALA A 279 -6.86 -9.36 12.72
N PRO A 280 -7.84 -9.96 13.42
CA PRO A 280 -8.97 -10.62 12.77
C PRO A 280 -9.86 -9.60 12.08
N GLY A 281 -10.21 -9.80 10.81
CA GLY A 281 -11.04 -8.83 10.08
C GLY A 281 -11.03 -9.04 8.57
N PHE A 282 -11.39 -8.00 7.82
CA PHE A 282 -11.29 -8.03 6.36
C PHE A 282 -10.33 -6.97 5.83
N HIS A 283 -9.43 -7.37 4.94
CA HIS A 283 -8.71 -6.42 4.09
C HIS A 283 -9.60 -6.01 2.92
N GLY A 284 -9.99 -4.74 2.88
CA GLY A 284 -10.64 -4.12 1.74
C GLY A 284 -9.61 -3.74 0.67
N ILE A 285 -9.48 -4.58 -0.35
CA ILE A 285 -8.59 -4.34 -1.50
C ILE A 285 -9.37 -3.66 -2.61
N PHE A 286 -8.91 -2.47 -3.03
CA PHE A 286 -9.53 -1.72 -4.13
C PHE A 286 -9.31 -2.44 -5.46
N LEU A 287 -10.40 -2.66 -6.19
CA LEU A 287 -10.36 -3.30 -7.50
C LEU A 287 -10.33 -2.22 -8.61
N PRO A 288 -9.48 -2.39 -9.63
CA PRO A 288 -9.40 -1.46 -10.75
C PRO A 288 -10.65 -1.54 -11.62
N TYR A 289 -11.07 -0.39 -12.14
CA TYR A 289 -11.99 -0.32 -13.29
C TYR A 289 -11.23 -0.61 -14.58
N ALA A 290 -11.98 -0.73 -15.69
CA ALA A 290 -11.38 -0.94 -17.00
C ALA A 290 -10.40 0.20 -17.37
N ASP A 291 -10.72 1.44 -16.98
CA ASP A 291 -9.90 2.64 -17.24
C ASP A 291 -8.54 2.63 -16.52
N ASP A 292 -8.42 1.88 -15.43
CA ASP A 292 -7.17 1.76 -14.65
C ASP A 292 -6.19 0.75 -15.30
N ILE A 293 -6.69 -0.16 -16.12
CA ILE A 293 -5.89 -1.23 -16.74
C ILE A 293 -5.24 -0.71 -18.02
N ARG A 294 -3.90 -0.78 -18.08
CA ARG A 294 -3.12 -0.36 -19.24
C ARG A 294 -2.75 -1.56 -20.11
N THR A 295 -3.13 -1.51 -21.38
CA THR A 295 -2.69 -2.48 -22.40
C THR A 295 -1.26 -2.20 -22.80
N LEU A 296 -0.41 -3.23 -22.76
CA LEU A 296 1.00 -3.15 -23.13
C LEU A 296 1.24 -3.97 -24.40
N ASP A 297 1.91 -3.38 -25.39
CA ASP A 297 2.41 -4.10 -26.56
C ASP A 297 3.74 -4.78 -26.21
N THR A 298 3.65 -6.00 -25.67
CA THR A 298 4.84 -6.76 -25.26
C THR A 298 5.52 -7.39 -26.47
N PRO A 299 6.82 -7.12 -26.72
CA PRO A 299 7.55 -7.81 -27.77
C PRO A 299 7.66 -9.31 -27.45
N GLN A 300 7.69 -10.16 -28.47
CA GLN A 300 7.99 -11.57 -28.28
C GLN A 300 9.48 -11.71 -27.93
N LEU A 301 9.76 -12.06 -26.68
CA LEU A 301 11.11 -12.29 -26.17
C LEU A 301 11.35 -13.81 -26.08
N PRO A 302 12.58 -14.28 -26.36
CA PRO A 302 12.93 -15.68 -26.18
C PRO A 302 12.86 -16.06 -24.70
N THR A 303 12.35 -17.26 -24.43
CA THR A 303 12.38 -17.85 -23.09
C THR A 303 13.82 -18.25 -22.73
N ALA A 304 14.23 -18.05 -21.49
CA ALA A 304 15.52 -18.49 -20.98
C ALA A 304 15.65 -20.03 -21.01
N SER A 305 16.88 -20.54 -21.14
CA SER A 305 17.15 -21.97 -21.04
C SER A 305 17.15 -22.44 -19.58
N ASP A 306 16.93 -23.75 -19.36
CA ASP A 306 16.93 -24.32 -18.00
C ASP A 306 18.24 -24.05 -17.25
N ALA A 307 19.38 -24.09 -17.95
CA ALA A 307 20.69 -23.78 -17.37
C ALA A 307 20.79 -22.32 -16.87
N GLN A 308 20.24 -21.36 -17.63
CA GLN A 308 20.20 -19.96 -17.23
C GLN A 308 19.27 -19.76 -16.03
N VAL A 309 18.11 -20.42 -16.04
CA VAL A 309 17.14 -20.38 -14.95
C VAL A 309 17.74 -20.96 -13.66
N ASP A 310 18.42 -22.11 -13.74
CA ASP A 310 19.02 -22.76 -12.58
C ASP A 310 20.16 -21.94 -11.98
N LYS A 311 20.98 -21.29 -12.82
CA LYS A 311 21.99 -20.35 -12.32
C LYS A 311 21.38 -19.12 -11.65
N MET A 312 20.29 -18.57 -12.18
CA MET A 312 19.56 -17.48 -11.52
C MET A 312 18.94 -17.95 -10.19
N LYS A 313 18.42 -19.18 -10.08
CA LYS A 313 17.92 -19.74 -8.82
C LYS A 313 19.02 -19.80 -7.76
N GLU A 314 20.23 -20.21 -8.14
CA GLU A 314 21.40 -20.24 -7.25
C GLU A 314 21.74 -18.84 -6.73
N MET A 315 21.74 -17.83 -7.61
CA MET A 315 21.94 -16.43 -7.21
C MET A 315 20.86 -15.92 -6.25
N VAL A 316 19.58 -16.18 -6.56
CA VAL A 316 18.45 -15.79 -5.70
C VAL A 316 18.54 -16.47 -4.33
N HIS A 317 18.99 -17.72 -4.28
CA HIS A 317 19.18 -18.45 -3.02
C HIS A 317 20.27 -17.80 -2.16
N ASN A 318 21.43 -17.45 -2.72
CA ASN A 318 22.53 -16.83 -1.98
C ASN A 318 22.20 -15.41 -1.49
N LEU A 319 21.33 -14.69 -2.20
CA LEU A 319 20.87 -13.35 -1.83
C LEU A 319 19.60 -13.36 -0.98
N ARG A 320 19.09 -14.54 -0.59
CA ARG A 320 17.86 -14.64 0.19
C ARG A 320 18.03 -13.98 1.56
N PHE A 321 17.05 -13.17 1.94
CA PHE A 321 16.93 -12.61 3.28
C PHE A 321 15.45 -12.62 3.74
N LYS A 322 15.23 -12.47 5.05
CA LYS A 322 13.88 -12.41 5.63
C LYS A 322 13.39 -10.95 5.59
N TYR A 323 12.43 -10.67 4.70
CA TYR A 323 11.79 -9.35 4.64
C TYR A 323 10.88 -9.12 5.85
N ARG A 324 10.92 -7.90 6.40
CA ARG A 324 9.94 -7.38 7.35
C ARG A 324 9.48 -6.00 6.89
N SER A 325 8.22 -5.65 7.10
CA SER A 325 7.65 -4.35 6.72
C SER A 325 8.27 -3.17 7.48
N ASP A 326 8.79 -3.42 8.68
CA ASP A 326 9.43 -2.45 9.58
C ASP A 326 10.96 -2.37 9.42
N ALA A 327 11.54 -3.10 8.46
CA ALA A 327 12.99 -3.19 8.30
C ALA A 327 13.63 -1.95 7.64
N PHE A 328 12.85 -1.12 6.97
CA PHE A 328 13.36 0.01 6.19
C PHE A 328 12.69 1.31 6.63
N GLU A 329 13.52 2.28 7.01
CA GLU A 329 13.06 3.64 7.30
C GLU A 329 13.11 4.51 6.04
N ASN A 330 12.34 5.60 6.02
CA ASN A 330 12.36 6.53 4.91
C ASN A 330 13.55 7.50 5.04
N PRO A 331 14.59 7.41 4.19
CA PRO A 331 15.81 8.22 4.35
C PRO A 331 15.54 9.73 4.23
N VAL A 332 14.57 10.12 3.40
CA VAL A 332 14.18 11.53 3.23
C VAL A 332 13.56 12.10 4.50
N LEU A 333 12.72 11.31 5.19
CA LEU A 333 12.12 11.72 6.45
C LEU A 333 13.14 11.73 7.59
N GLN A 334 13.99 10.71 7.66
CA GLN A 334 15.04 10.63 8.68
C GLN A 334 15.98 11.82 8.58
N GLN A 335 16.51 12.11 7.40
CA GLN A 335 17.36 13.28 7.18
C GLN A 335 16.63 14.59 7.52
N HIS A 336 15.34 14.70 7.17
CA HIS A 336 14.57 15.88 7.49
C HIS A 336 14.45 16.14 8.99
N TYR A 337 14.09 15.12 9.78
CA TYR A 337 13.93 15.26 11.22
C TYR A 337 15.26 15.42 11.95
N ARG A 338 16.34 14.76 11.51
CA ARG A 338 17.69 14.99 12.07
C ARG A 338 18.19 16.42 11.83
N ASN A 339 17.87 17.00 10.67
CA ASN A 339 18.17 18.41 10.42
C ASN A 339 17.37 19.33 11.35
N LEU A 340 16.08 19.06 11.57
CA LEU A 340 15.25 19.86 12.46
C LEU A 340 15.70 19.75 13.93
N GLU A 341 16.06 18.56 14.38
CA GLU A 341 16.58 18.32 15.73
C GLU A 341 17.89 19.08 15.95
N ALA A 342 18.82 19.03 14.99
CA ALA A 342 20.07 19.78 15.05
C ALA A 342 19.83 21.30 15.12
N LEU A 343 18.89 21.83 14.33
CA LEU A 343 18.52 23.24 14.38
C LEU A 343 17.81 23.63 15.68
N ALA A 344 16.96 22.76 16.23
CA ALA A 344 16.22 23.03 17.47
C ALA A 344 17.11 22.98 18.73
N LEU A 345 18.20 22.21 18.66
CA LEU A 345 19.17 22.05 19.75
C LEU A 345 20.46 22.88 19.54
N ASP A 346 20.48 23.76 18.54
CA ASP A 346 21.64 24.60 18.17
C ASP A 346 22.94 23.81 17.95
N LEU A 347 22.84 22.61 17.37
CA LEU A 347 23.98 21.78 17.01
C LEU A 347 24.65 22.29 15.72
N MET A 348 25.97 22.15 15.63
CA MET A 348 26.76 22.62 14.47
C MET A 348 26.45 21.87 13.17
N ALA A 349 26.10 20.59 13.28
CA ALA A 349 25.76 19.75 12.15
C ALA A 349 24.77 18.65 12.58
N PRO A 350 23.88 18.22 11.68
CA PRO A 350 23.01 17.09 11.92
C PRO A 350 23.80 15.78 11.96
N GLU A 351 23.27 14.81 12.71
CA GLU A 351 23.77 13.44 12.70
C GLU A 351 23.62 12.82 11.29
N HIS A 352 24.62 12.02 10.89
CA HIS A 352 24.57 11.32 9.62
C HIS A 352 23.53 10.20 9.67
N VAL A 353 22.64 10.18 8.67
CA VAL A 353 21.65 9.12 8.51
C VAL A 353 22.16 8.13 7.46
N GLU A 354 22.36 6.88 7.88
CA GLU A 354 22.67 5.79 6.96
C GLU A 354 21.42 5.38 6.16
N ASP A 355 21.55 5.28 4.84
CA ASP A 355 20.43 4.87 3.97
C ASP A 355 20.37 3.34 3.86
N HIS A 356 19.55 2.72 4.70
CA HIS A 356 19.32 1.27 4.68
C HIS A 356 18.54 0.77 3.45
N THR A 357 18.05 1.66 2.57
CA THR A 357 17.43 1.26 1.30
C THR A 357 18.46 0.96 0.21
N MET A 358 19.70 1.41 0.40
CA MET A 358 20.80 1.14 -0.52
C MET A 358 21.27 -0.32 -0.40
N PRO A 359 21.47 -1.04 -1.53
CA PRO A 359 21.99 -2.40 -1.47
C PRO A 359 23.42 -2.45 -0.92
N ASN A 360 23.68 -3.42 -0.04
CA ASN A 360 25.03 -3.69 0.46
C ASN A 360 25.88 -4.43 -0.60
N VAL A 361 26.33 -3.69 -1.61
CA VAL A 361 27.04 -4.22 -2.79
C VAL A 361 28.20 -5.13 -2.41
N ASN A 362 29.07 -4.71 -1.49
CA ASN A 362 30.23 -5.49 -1.06
C ASN A 362 29.83 -6.88 -0.49
N LEU A 363 28.74 -6.92 0.30
CA LEU A 363 28.24 -8.17 0.87
C LEU A 363 27.60 -9.05 -0.20
N MET A 364 26.89 -8.45 -1.15
CA MET A 364 26.29 -9.14 -2.28
C MET A 364 27.36 -9.78 -3.16
N ASP A 365 28.43 -9.04 -3.50
CA ASP A 365 29.55 -9.54 -4.30
C ASP A 365 30.27 -10.70 -3.60
N GLN A 366 30.51 -10.58 -2.29
CA GLN A 366 31.10 -11.67 -1.50
C GLN A 366 30.22 -12.93 -1.49
N ARG A 367 28.90 -12.79 -1.39
CA ARG A 367 27.96 -13.93 -1.39
C ARG A 367 27.79 -14.58 -2.78
N LEU A 368 27.93 -13.78 -3.84
CA LEU A 368 27.79 -14.26 -5.21
C LEU A 368 29.08 -14.87 -5.75
N GLY A 369 30.25 -14.38 -5.35
CA GLY A 369 31.54 -14.91 -5.80
C GLY A 369 31.63 -14.98 -7.33
N SER A 370 31.92 -16.17 -7.88
CA SER A 370 31.99 -16.40 -9.33
C SER A 370 30.63 -16.53 -10.03
N LEU A 371 29.54 -16.75 -9.29
CA LEU A 371 28.21 -17.03 -9.87
C LEU A 371 27.71 -15.89 -10.75
N ALA A 372 27.99 -14.64 -10.36
CA ALA A 372 27.64 -13.47 -11.15
C ALA A 372 28.34 -13.47 -12.51
N GLN A 373 29.60 -13.91 -12.56
CA GLN A 373 30.36 -13.99 -13.82
C GLN A 373 29.90 -15.19 -14.66
N GLU A 374 29.69 -16.36 -14.04
CA GLU A 374 29.17 -17.54 -14.72
C GLU A 374 27.80 -17.27 -15.36
N PHE A 375 26.91 -16.57 -14.66
CA PHE A 375 25.62 -16.17 -15.21
C PHE A 375 25.76 -15.18 -16.36
N ARG A 376 26.71 -14.23 -16.27
CA ARG A 376 27.01 -13.30 -17.36
C ARG A 376 27.49 -14.05 -18.60
N ASP A 377 28.42 -14.98 -18.46
CA ASP A 377 28.98 -15.75 -19.57
C ASP A 377 27.92 -16.66 -20.24
N LEU A 378 26.89 -17.08 -19.51
CA LEU A 378 25.77 -17.89 -20.02
C LEU A 378 24.68 -17.09 -20.74
N VAL A 379 24.56 -15.78 -20.46
CA VAL A 379 23.44 -14.95 -20.96
C VAL A 379 23.91 -13.89 -21.94
N TYR A 380 25.02 -13.21 -21.64
CA TYR A 380 25.49 -12.09 -22.42
C TYR A 380 26.58 -12.54 -23.40
N PRO A 381 26.43 -12.23 -24.70
CA PRO A 381 27.51 -12.37 -25.67
C PRO A 381 28.77 -11.58 -25.25
N ALA A 382 29.95 -12.05 -25.66
CA ALA A 382 31.23 -11.42 -25.27
C ALA A 382 31.38 -9.96 -25.76
N ASP A 383 30.65 -9.56 -26.80
CA ASP A 383 30.59 -8.22 -27.36
C ASP A 383 29.41 -7.38 -26.82
N TYR A 384 28.63 -7.93 -25.89
CA TYR A 384 27.51 -7.24 -25.29
C TYR A 384 27.97 -6.19 -24.29
N ASN A 385 27.74 -4.92 -24.63
CA ASN A 385 27.93 -3.82 -23.70
C ASN A 385 26.59 -3.37 -23.11
N PRO A 386 26.28 -3.69 -21.84
CA PRO A 386 25.02 -3.31 -21.20
C PRO A 386 24.86 -1.79 -21.03
N GLU A 387 25.95 -1.03 -21.02
CA GLU A 387 25.96 0.44 -20.91
C GLU A 387 26.11 1.14 -22.27
N GLY A 388 26.30 0.35 -23.34
CA GLY A 388 26.41 0.84 -24.69
C GLY A 388 25.08 1.36 -25.18
N LYS A 389 24.93 2.68 -25.29
CA LYS A 389 23.83 3.28 -26.06
C LYS A 389 23.86 2.65 -27.45
N THR A 390 22.80 1.92 -27.81
CA THR A 390 22.60 1.48 -29.19
C THR A 390 22.66 2.72 -30.08
N ALA A 391 23.72 2.82 -30.89
CA ALA A 391 23.85 3.91 -31.83
C ALA A 391 22.57 3.90 -32.68
N PRO A 392 21.84 5.03 -32.81
CA PRO A 392 20.66 5.07 -33.66
C PRO A 392 21.11 4.60 -35.04
N LYS A 393 20.48 3.52 -35.55
CA LYS A 393 20.67 3.07 -36.93
C LYS A 393 20.64 4.33 -37.79
N ARG A 394 21.81 4.70 -38.34
CA ARG A 394 21.95 5.86 -39.22
C ARG A 394 20.87 5.74 -40.28
N LYS A 395 19.86 6.61 -40.23
CA LYS A 395 19.02 6.87 -41.39
C LYS A 395 20.00 7.33 -42.49
N PRO A 396 20.02 6.69 -43.67
CA PRO A 396 20.78 7.23 -44.78
C PRO A 396 20.25 8.65 -45.06
N ALA A 397 21.20 9.59 -45.23
CA ALA A 397 20.91 10.98 -45.51
C ALA A 397 19.99 11.11 -46.73
N GLU A 398 18.99 11.97 -46.61
CA GLU A 398 18.12 12.39 -47.71
C GLU A 398 18.97 13.07 -48.79
N ALA A 399 19.22 12.34 -49.89
CA ALA A 399 19.58 12.96 -51.16
C ALA A 399 18.28 13.34 -51.87
N ALA A 400 18.14 14.63 -52.16
CA ALA A 400 17.01 15.20 -52.86
C ALA A 400 16.81 14.58 -54.26
N GLY A 401 15.56 14.25 -54.57
CA GLY A 401 15.03 14.16 -55.94
C GLY A 401 15.01 12.78 -56.60
N SER A 402 13.94 12.01 -56.36
CA SER A 402 13.22 11.26 -57.43
C SER A 402 12.00 10.50 -56.88
N ALA A 403 10.83 10.74 -57.50
CA ALA A 403 9.61 9.92 -57.58
C ALA A 403 9.13 9.16 -56.31
N GLU A 404 7.97 9.57 -55.81
CA GLU A 404 7.16 8.83 -54.82
C GLU A 404 6.98 7.35 -55.23
N LYS A 405 7.72 6.45 -54.58
CA LYS A 405 7.41 5.02 -54.57
C LYS A 405 6.29 4.80 -53.56
N LYS A 406 5.12 4.37 -54.05
CA LYS A 406 4.02 3.84 -53.21
C LYS A 406 4.57 2.81 -52.20
N PRO A 407 4.09 2.81 -50.95
CA PRO A 407 4.55 1.88 -49.93
C PRO A 407 4.25 0.45 -50.37
N LYS A 408 5.29 -0.37 -50.39
CA LYS A 408 5.21 -1.81 -50.68
C LYS A 408 4.64 -2.47 -49.42
N VAL A 409 3.35 -2.82 -49.46
CA VAL A 409 2.70 -3.54 -48.37
C VAL A 409 3.12 -5.01 -48.49
N GLU A 410 4.16 -5.40 -47.74
CA GLU A 410 4.56 -6.80 -47.59
C GLU A 410 3.75 -7.42 -46.45
N MET A 411 2.87 -8.36 -46.77
CA MET A 411 2.12 -9.15 -45.77
C MET A 411 2.95 -10.36 -45.34
N SER A 412 2.90 -10.71 -44.06
CA SER A 412 3.61 -11.86 -43.52
C SER A 412 2.91 -13.19 -43.88
N GLU A 413 3.63 -14.32 -43.84
CA GLU A 413 3.07 -15.64 -44.10
C GLU A 413 1.93 -15.99 -43.11
N ASP A 414 2.09 -15.60 -41.84
CA ASP A 414 1.10 -15.86 -40.78
C ASP A 414 -0.22 -15.10 -41.01
N GLU A 415 -0.15 -13.86 -41.51
CA GLU A 415 -1.33 -13.09 -41.88
C GLU A 415 -2.07 -13.74 -43.05
N LEU A 416 -1.35 -14.21 -44.07
CA LEU A 416 -1.93 -14.90 -45.22
C LEU A 416 -2.57 -16.24 -44.81
N ARG A 417 -1.91 -17.03 -43.95
CA ARG A 417 -2.48 -18.27 -43.39
C ARG A 417 -3.74 -17.99 -42.56
N GLY A 418 -3.74 -16.92 -41.76
CA GLY A 418 -4.91 -16.46 -41.01
C GLY A 418 -6.08 -16.04 -41.92
N HIS A 419 -5.79 -15.41 -43.06
CA HIS A 419 -6.81 -15.08 -44.06
C HIS A 419 -7.37 -16.32 -44.77
N ILE A 420 -6.55 -17.36 -45.01
CA ILE A 420 -7.00 -18.65 -45.58
C ILE A 420 -7.96 -19.34 -44.62
N GLN A 421 -7.58 -19.49 -43.34
CA GLN A 421 -8.42 -20.15 -42.33
C GLN A 421 -9.76 -19.43 -42.11
N LYS A 422 -9.77 -18.09 -42.20
CA LYS A 422 -10.99 -17.27 -42.03
C LYS A 422 -11.79 -17.11 -43.32
N GLY A 423 -11.35 -17.65 -44.45
CA GLY A 423 -12.02 -17.50 -45.75
C GLY A 423 -12.08 -16.05 -46.27
N THR A 424 -11.15 -15.18 -45.84
CA THR A 424 -11.22 -13.73 -46.09
C THR A 424 -10.30 -13.23 -47.20
N LEU A 425 -9.57 -14.09 -47.92
CA LEU A 425 -8.73 -13.69 -49.06
C LEU A 425 -9.52 -12.94 -50.15
N GLY A 426 -10.81 -13.24 -50.31
CA GLY A 426 -11.69 -12.54 -51.23
C GLY A 426 -11.86 -11.04 -50.94
N LYS A 427 -11.50 -10.58 -49.73
CA LYS A 427 -11.55 -9.17 -49.33
C LYS A 427 -10.28 -8.40 -49.68
N LEU A 428 -9.16 -9.07 -49.94
CA LEU A 428 -7.90 -8.44 -50.33
C LEU A 428 -7.99 -7.86 -51.74
N THR A 429 -7.24 -6.79 -52.01
CA THR A 429 -7.21 -6.17 -53.34
C THR A 429 -6.30 -6.99 -54.29
N VAL A 430 -6.58 -6.92 -55.60
CA VAL A 430 -5.80 -7.64 -56.62
C VAL A 430 -4.29 -7.32 -56.59
N PRO A 431 -3.86 -6.07 -56.32
CA PRO A 431 -2.43 -5.76 -56.15
C PRO A 431 -1.78 -6.50 -54.97
N VAL A 432 -2.45 -6.55 -53.81
CA VAL A 432 -1.96 -7.24 -52.61
C VAL A 432 -1.84 -8.74 -52.86
N LEU A 433 -2.83 -9.35 -53.54
CA LEU A 433 -2.78 -10.76 -53.92
C LEU A 433 -1.64 -11.05 -54.92
N LYS A 434 -1.34 -10.14 -55.84
CA LYS A 434 -0.21 -10.31 -56.78
C LYS A 434 1.14 -10.22 -56.09
N ASP A 435 1.30 -9.31 -55.13
CA ASP A 435 2.55 -9.16 -54.39
C ASP A 435 2.76 -10.35 -53.45
N ALA A 436 1.71 -10.85 -52.81
CA ALA A 436 1.75 -12.12 -52.08
C ALA A 436 2.15 -13.30 -53.01
N CYS A 437 1.54 -13.44 -54.20
CA CYS A 437 1.95 -14.49 -55.15
C CYS A 437 3.44 -14.40 -55.52
N LYS A 438 3.99 -13.19 -55.71
CA LYS A 438 5.41 -12.99 -56.02
C LYS A 438 6.31 -13.37 -54.86
N GLN A 439 5.93 -13.02 -53.63
CA GLN A 439 6.67 -13.32 -52.41
C GLN A 439 6.81 -14.84 -52.19
N PHE A 440 5.76 -15.60 -52.49
CA PHE A 440 5.76 -17.07 -52.37
C PHE A 440 6.14 -17.81 -53.66
N GLY A 441 6.71 -17.11 -54.65
CA GLY A 441 7.25 -17.70 -55.88
C GLY A 441 6.21 -18.29 -56.83
N VAL A 442 4.93 -17.89 -56.72
CA VAL A 442 3.83 -18.37 -57.55
C VAL A 442 3.72 -17.50 -58.82
N LYS A 443 4.11 -18.05 -59.97
CA LYS A 443 3.96 -17.37 -61.27
C LYS A 443 2.50 -17.43 -61.73
N VAL A 444 1.80 -16.29 -61.67
CA VAL A 444 0.41 -16.18 -62.16
C VAL A 444 0.36 -15.17 -63.31
N THR A 445 -0.06 -15.61 -64.50
CA THR A 445 -0.16 -14.79 -65.73
C THR A 445 -1.49 -14.06 -65.90
N GLY A 446 -2.45 -14.24 -64.97
CA GLY A 446 -3.81 -13.71 -65.08
C GLY A 446 -4.12 -12.51 -64.17
N THR A 447 -5.05 -11.65 -64.61
CA THR A 447 -5.62 -10.53 -63.83
C THR A 447 -6.85 -10.90 -63.00
N LYS A 448 -7.38 -12.13 -63.17
CA LYS A 448 -8.60 -12.59 -62.47
C LYS A 448 -8.30 -12.88 -61.00
N LYS A 449 -9.02 -12.18 -60.11
CA LYS A 449 -8.88 -12.27 -58.64
C LYS A 449 -8.98 -13.70 -58.10
N GLN A 450 -9.93 -14.48 -58.59
CA GLN A 450 -10.14 -15.87 -58.16
C GLN A 450 -8.91 -16.76 -58.42
N LYS A 451 -8.25 -16.62 -59.57
CA LYS A 451 -7.06 -17.40 -59.91
C LYS A 451 -5.86 -17.12 -58.99
N LEU A 452 -5.75 -15.89 -58.46
CA LEU A 452 -4.70 -15.53 -57.50
C LEU A 452 -4.97 -16.16 -56.12
N ILE A 453 -6.25 -16.19 -55.71
CA ILE A 453 -6.70 -16.80 -54.45
C ILE A 453 -6.46 -18.31 -54.49
N ASP A 454 -6.87 -18.98 -55.57
CA ASP A 454 -6.72 -20.43 -55.70
C ASP A 454 -5.23 -20.84 -55.71
N ALA A 455 -4.37 -20.05 -56.37
CA ALA A 455 -2.94 -20.33 -56.46
C ALA A 455 -2.19 -20.08 -55.13
N LEU A 456 -2.58 -19.06 -54.36
CA LEU A 456 -2.05 -18.83 -53.00
C LEU A 456 -2.51 -19.91 -52.03
N THR A 457 -3.78 -20.29 -52.10
CA THR A 457 -4.36 -21.34 -51.24
C THR A 457 -3.66 -22.67 -51.52
N ALA A 458 -3.49 -23.07 -52.78
CA ALA A 458 -2.80 -24.31 -53.14
C ALA A 458 -1.32 -24.36 -52.69
N LYS A 459 -0.65 -23.20 -52.56
CA LYS A 459 0.76 -23.12 -52.16
C LYS A 459 0.95 -23.14 -50.64
N LEU A 460 0.05 -22.51 -49.89
CA LEU A 460 0.13 -22.35 -48.42
C LEU A 460 -0.61 -23.45 -47.64
N THR A 461 -1.41 -24.29 -48.32
CA THR A 461 -2.07 -25.47 -47.73
C THR A 461 -1.27 -26.77 -47.96
N LYS A 462 -0.14 -26.70 -48.67
CA LYS A 462 0.94 -27.69 -48.58
C LYS A 462 1.81 -27.36 -47.39
#